data_AF-A9KRG3-F1
#
_entry.id   AF-A9KRG3-F1
#
_cell.length_a   1.000
_cell.length_b   1.000
_cell.length_c   1.000
_cell.angle_alpha   90.00
_cell.angle_beta   90.00
_cell.angle_gamma   90.00
#
_symmetry.space_group_name_H-M   'P 1'
#
loop_
_entity.id
_entity.type
_entity.pdbx_description
1 polymer ?
#
loop_
_entity_poly.entity_id
_entity_poly.type
_entity_poly.pdbx_seq_one_letter_code
_entity_poly.pdbx_strand_id
1 'polypeptide(L)'
;MRNCSSYLEIGSRWGGTFIVICEVLRRMNPGFKRAIAVDLIEETPFIERYSNIAKDDGLEIVYFKGSSTSDEFKRMITEYKPDISLVDGDHKIAGALKDHMLVRQF
;
A
#
# COMPACT_ATOMS: atom_id res chain seq x y z
N MET A 1 -5.23 -13.44 16.72
CA MET A 1 -5.44 -12.78 15.42
C MET A 1 -4.21 -13.01 14.57
N ARG A 2 -4.33 -13.18 13.24
CA ARG A 2 -3.15 -13.15 12.36
C ARG A 2 -2.39 -11.84 12.61
N ASN A 3 -1.06 -11.93 12.67
CA ASN A 3 -0.18 -10.81 12.95
C ASN A 3 -0.17 -9.89 11.73
N CYS A 4 -1.07 -8.89 11.69
CA CYS A 4 -1.20 -7.98 10.57
C CYS A 4 -0.03 -6.98 10.59
N SER A 5 1.04 -7.26 9.86
CA SER A 5 2.26 -6.47 9.91
C SER A 5 2.37 -5.45 8.77
N SER A 6 1.54 -5.61 7.73
CA SER A 6 1.69 -4.88 6.48
C SER A 6 0.39 -4.45 5.81
N TYR A 7 0.45 -3.35 5.06
CA TYR A 7 -0.66 -2.77 4.31
C TYR A 7 -0.23 -2.43 2.88
N LEU A 8 -1.10 -2.65 1.90
CA LEU A 8 -0.94 -2.24 0.51
C LEU A 8 -2.16 -1.43 0.07
N GLU A 9 -1.92 -0.33 -0.63
CA GLU A 9 -2.96 0.43 -1.32
C GLU A 9 -2.62 0.56 -2.81
N ILE A 10 -3.55 0.11 -3.66
CA ILE A 10 -3.48 0.28 -5.11
C ILE A 10 -4.39 1.44 -5.50
N GLY A 11 -3.80 2.53 -6.02
CA GLY A 11 -4.52 3.75 -6.39
C GLY A 11 -4.42 4.86 -5.34
N SER A 12 -3.23 5.16 -4.84
CA SER A 12 -3.08 6.06 -3.68
C SER A 12 -3.21 7.56 -3.98
N ARG A 13 -3.04 8.01 -5.23
CA ARG A 13 -3.13 9.41 -5.67
C ARG A 13 -2.49 10.40 -4.67
N TRP A 14 -3.30 11.25 -4.04
CA TRP A 14 -2.86 12.27 -3.09
C TRP A 14 -2.42 11.71 -1.73
N GLY A 15 -2.70 10.44 -1.44
CA GLY A 15 -2.26 9.72 -0.25
C GLY A 15 -3.14 9.89 1.00
N GLY A 16 -4.27 10.61 0.92
CA GLY A 16 -5.12 10.87 2.07
C GLY A 16 -5.63 9.60 2.75
N THR A 17 -6.24 8.70 1.97
CA THR A 17 -6.73 7.39 2.45
C THR A 17 -5.58 6.55 2.99
N PHE A 18 -4.50 6.44 2.23
CA PHE A 18 -3.28 5.73 2.63
C PHE A 18 -2.77 6.15 4.02
N ILE A 19 -2.58 7.45 4.22
CA ILE A 19 -2.04 8.02 5.47
C ILE A 19 -3.01 7.75 6.63
N VAL A 20 -4.31 7.98 6.44
CA VAL A 20 -5.31 7.77 7.49
C VAL A 20 -5.37 6.29 7.91
N ILE A 21 -5.35 5.37 6.95
CA ILE A 21 -5.37 3.94 7.25
C ILE A 21 -4.10 3.52 7.97
N CYS A 22 -2.92 3.99 7.54
CA CYS A 22 -1.66 3.71 8.24
C CYS A 22 -1.71 4.16 9.70
N GLU A 23 -2.21 5.36 9.99
CA GLU A 23 -2.33 5.87 11.36
C GLU A 23 -3.32 5.08 12.22
N VAL A 24 -4.45 4.66 11.64
CA VAL A 24 -5.40 3.78 12.34
C VAL A 24 -4.76 2.43 12.65
N LEU A 25 -4.10 1.80 11.67
CA LEU A 25 -3.43 0.52 11.86
C LEU A 25 -2.31 0.61 12.90
N ARG A 26 -1.49 1.66 12.87
CA ARG A 26 -0.46 1.91 13.88
C ARG A 26 -1.01 1.98 15.30
N ARG A 27 -2.13 2.70 15.50
CA ARG A 27 -2.75 2.87 16.83
C ARG A 27 -3.35 1.59 17.35
N MET A 28 -3.95 0.80 16.47
CA MET A 28 -4.66 -0.43 16.84
C MET A 28 -3.74 -1.64 16.92
N ASN A 29 -2.56 -1.57 16.30
CA ASN A 29 -1.68 -2.71 16.14
C ASN A 29 -0.19 -2.32 16.22
N PRO A 30 0.47 -2.54 17.37
CA PRO A 30 1.90 -2.28 17.55
C PRO A 30 2.81 -3.11 16.62
N GLY A 31 2.29 -4.20 16.04
CA GLY A 31 3.00 -5.06 15.10
C GLY A 31 2.97 -4.58 13.65
N PHE A 32 2.29 -3.47 13.35
CA PHE A 32 2.27 -2.87 12.02
C PHE A 32 3.61 -2.18 11.73
N LYS A 33 4.27 -2.59 10.63
CA LYS A 33 5.66 -2.22 10.33
C LYS A 33 5.89 -1.74 8.91
N ARG A 34 4.99 -2.04 7.97
CA ARG A 34 5.19 -1.69 6.56
C ARG A 34 3.90 -1.27 5.88
N ALA A 35 3.96 -0.24 5.05
CA ALA A 35 2.89 0.14 4.15
C ALA A 35 3.42 0.41 2.75
N ILE A 36 2.65 0.03 1.73
CA ILE A 36 3.01 0.20 0.32
C ILE A 36 1.91 0.99 -0.36
N ALA A 37 2.26 2.16 -0.92
CA ALA A 37 1.39 2.95 -1.77
C ALA A 37 1.76 2.71 -3.24
N VAL A 38 0.76 2.57 -4.10
CA VAL A 38 0.96 2.30 -5.53
C VAL A 38 0.15 3.28 -6.36
N ASP A 39 0.81 3.93 -7.31
CA ASP A 39 0.13 4.76 -8.30
C ASP A 39 0.91 4.81 -9.64
N LEU A 40 0.25 5.28 -10.70
CA LEU A 40 0.88 5.50 -12.01
C LEU A 40 1.71 6.79 -12.05
N ILE A 41 1.48 7.70 -11.11
CA ILE A 41 2.13 9.02 -11.04
C ILE A 41 3.23 9.07 -9.97
N GLU A 42 3.94 10.20 -9.90
CA GLU A 42 4.96 10.42 -8.88
C GLU A 42 4.37 10.53 -7.48
N GLU A 43 5.20 10.16 -6.50
CA GLU A 43 4.90 10.36 -5.08
C GLU A 43 4.58 11.84 -4.82
N THR A 44 3.55 12.07 -4.00
CA THR A 44 3.18 13.43 -3.63
C THR A 44 3.99 13.91 -2.43
N PRO A 45 4.19 15.23 -2.25
CA PRO A 45 4.86 15.77 -1.06
C PRO A 45 4.20 15.37 0.27
N PHE A 46 2.92 14.97 0.25
CA PHE A 46 2.22 14.49 1.45
C PHE A 46 2.67 13.09 1.85
N ILE A 47 2.77 12.17 0.89
CA ILE A 47 3.26 10.81 1.14
C ILE A 47 4.75 10.87 1.50
N GLU A 48 5.54 11.67 0.78
CA GLU A 48 6.96 11.86 1.07
C GLU A 48 7.16 12.38 2.50
N ARG A 49 6.43 13.44 2.88
CA ARG A 49 6.48 13.98 4.25
C ARG A 49 6.05 12.94 5.28
N TYR A 50 4.98 12.19 5.00
CA TYR A 50 4.50 11.15 5.90
C TYR A 50 5.54 10.03 6.07
N SER A 51 6.15 9.57 4.99
CA SER A 51 7.23 8.58 4.98
C SER A 51 8.40 9.00 5.87
N ASN A 52 8.82 10.27 5.76
CA ASN A 52 9.88 10.82 6.59
C ASN A 52 9.54 10.80 8.09
N ILE A 53 8.31 11.14 8.47
CA ILE A 53 7.85 11.13 9.87
C ILE A 53 7.71 9.69 10.37
N ALA A 54 7.12 8.81 9.56
CA ALA A 54 6.85 7.41 9.90
C ALA A 54 8.14 6.61 10.14
N LYS A 55 9.22 6.96 9.44
CA LYS A 55 10.53 6.32 9.55
C LYS A 55 11.10 6.41 10.97
N ASP A 56 10.98 7.57 11.62
CA ASP A 56 11.49 7.78 12.98
C ASP A 56 10.75 6.90 14.01
N ASP A 57 9.52 6.50 13.70
CA ASP A 57 8.69 5.62 14.51
C ASP A 57 8.80 4.13 14.13
N GLY A 58 9.67 3.79 13.18
CA GLY A 58 9.90 2.43 12.73
C GLY A 58 8.78 1.85 11.85
N LEU A 59 8.00 2.70 11.16
CA LEU A 59 7.11 2.30 10.06
C LEU A 59 7.81 2.56 8.72
N GLU A 60 7.97 1.51 7.92
CA GLU A 60 8.49 1.61 6.56
C GLU A 60 7.36 1.94 5.58
N ILE A 61 7.50 3.05 4.86
CA ILE A 61 6.61 3.42 3.75
C ILE A 61 7.35 3.19 2.44
N VAL A 62 6.75 2.41 1.55
CA VAL A 62 7.26 2.18 0.20
C VAL A 62 6.29 2.81 -0.80
N TYR A 63 6.80 3.65 -1.69
CA TYR A 63 6.03 4.16 -2.83
C TYR A 63 6.46 3.45 -4.11
N PHE A 64 5.51 2.79 -4.78
CA PHE A 64 5.72 2.18 -6.08
C PHE A 64 5.04 3.02 -7.15
N LYS A 65 5.84 3.70 -7.98
CA LYS A 65 5.37 4.34 -9.20
C LYS A 65 5.32 3.31 -10.33
N GLY A 66 4.12 2.89 -10.71
CA GLY A 66 3.93 2.03 -11.86
C GLY A 66 2.56 1.36 -11.89
N SER A 67 2.33 0.58 -12.94
CA SER A 67 1.09 -0.19 -13.07
C SER A 67 1.08 -1.39 -12.12
N SER A 68 -0.04 -1.62 -11.45
CA SER A 68 -0.31 -2.85 -10.69
C SER A 68 -0.32 -4.11 -11.56
N THR A 69 -0.41 -3.95 -12.89
CA THR A 69 -0.32 -5.07 -13.84
C THR A 69 1.10 -5.36 -14.31
N SER A 70 2.08 -4.53 -13.94
CA SER A 70 3.48 -4.70 -14.32
C SER A 70 4.11 -5.93 -13.64
N ASP A 71 5.08 -6.56 -14.30
CA ASP A 71 5.75 -7.71 -13.72
C ASP A 71 6.65 -7.32 -12.53
N GLU A 72 7.13 -6.08 -12.52
CA GLU A 72 7.86 -5.51 -11.40
C GLU A 72 6.99 -5.43 -10.15
N PHE A 73 5.79 -4.85 -10.27
CA PHE A 73 4.84 -4.80 -9.16
C PHE A 73 4.46 -6.21 -8.66
N LYS A 74 4.15 -7.13 -9.58
CA LYS A 74 3.79 -8.51 -9.21
C LYS A 74 4.91 -9.22 -8.46
N ARG A 75 6.17 -9.06 -8.90
CA ARG A 75 7.33 -9.61 -8.19
C ARG A 75 7.43 -9.01 -6.78
N MET A 76 7.34 -7.69 -6.69
CA MET A 76 7.41 -6.94 -5.44
C MET A 76 6.36 -7.43 -4.42
N ILE A 77 5.08 -7.51 -4.79
CA ILE A 77 4.04 -7.95 -3.84
C ILE A 77 4.06 -9.46 -3.55
N THR A 78 4.60 -10.29 -4.45
CA THR A 78 4.77 -11.73 -4.20
C THR A 78 5.86 -11.98 -3.15
N GLU A 79 6.87 -11.13 -3.12
CA GLU A 79 7.89 -11.12 -2.09
C GLU A 79 7.34 -10.56 -0.77
N TYR A 80 6.61 -9.44 -0.83
CA TYR A 80 6.12 -8.76 0.38
C TYR A 80 4.92 -9.42 1.05
N LYS A 81 3.98 -9.97 0.28
CA LYS A 81 2.75 -10.64 0.77
C LYS A 81 1.97 -9.79 1.79
N PRO A 82 1.35 -8.68 1.34
CA PRO A 82 0.68 -7.75 2.24
C PRO A 82 -0.48 -8.41 2.99
N ASP A 83 -0.60 -8.14 4.30
CA ASP A 83 -1.64 -8.71 5.16
C ASP A 83 -3.01 -8.08 4.94
N ILE A 84 -3.02 -6.78 4.61
CA ILE A 84 -4.21 -6.00 4.24
C ILE A 84 -3.93 -5.34 2.90
N SER A 85 -4.90 -5.40 2.00
CA SER A 85 -4.85 -4.68 0.73
C SER A 85 -6.13 -3.89 0.50
N LEU A 86 -5.99 -2.63 0.10
CA LEU A 86 -7.06 -1.79 -0.43
C LEU A 86 -6.85 -1.61 -1.94
N VAL A 87 -7.90 -1.86 -2.71
CA VAL A 87 -7.93 -1.59 -4.16
C VAL A 87 -8.86 -0.39 -4.36
N ASP A 88 -8.26 0.78 -4.62
CA ASP A 88 -8.93 2.07 -4.78
C ASP A 88 -8.42 2.80 -6.03
N GLY A 89 -8.12 2.04 -7.08
CA GLY A 89 -7.85 2.62 -8.40
C GLY A 89 -9.15 3.01 -9.09
N ASP A 90 -9.14 4.12 -9.83
CA ASP A 90 -10.18 4.52 -10.81
C ASP A 90 -10.21 3.57 -12.03
N HIS A 91 -10.29 2.28 -11.75
CA HIS A 91 -10.26 1.22 -12.73
C HIS A 91 -11.66 0.99 -13.30
N LYS A 92 -11.72 0.56 -14.55
CA LYS A 92 -12.87 -0.24 -15.01
C LYS A 92 -12.99 -1.46 -14.10
N ILE A 93 -14.19 -2.01 -13.93
CA ILE A 93 -14.45 -3.22 -13.12
C ILE A 93 -13.44 -4.34 -13.40
N ALA A 94 -13.09 -4.55 -14.67
CA ALA A 94 -12.12 -5.58 -15.08
C ALA A 94 -10.70 -5.33 -14.52
N GLY A 95 -10.28 -4.08 -14.34
CA GLY A 95 -9.01 -3.73 -13.70
C GLY A 95 -9.04 -3.99 -12.20
N ALA A 96 -10.06 -3.48 -11.51
CA ALA A 96 -10.26 -3.72 -10.08
C ALA A 96 -10.34 -5.22 -9.75
N LEU A 97 -11.01 -6.02 -10.60
CA LEU A 97 -11.06 -7.47 -10.43
C LEU A 97 -9.68 -8.13 -10.58
N LYS A 98 -8.86 -7.66 -11.51
CA LYS A 98 -7.49 -8.20 -11.67
C LYS A 98 -6.64 -7.91 -10.44
N ASP A 99 -6.71 -6.70 -9.90
CA ASP A 99 -5.98 -6.33 -8.68
C ASP A 99 -6.47 -7.15 -7.48
N HIS A 100 -7.79 -7.27 -7.32
CA HIS A 100 -8.38 -8.11 -6.28
C HIS A 100 -7.89 -9.56 -6.38
N MET A 101 -7.93 -10.15 -7.58
CA MET A 101 -7.50 -11.53 -7.81
C MET A 101 -5.99 -11.72 -7.60
N LEU A 102 -5.20 -10.67 -7.77
CA LEU A 102 -3.77 -10.66 -7.50
C LEU A 102 -3.49 -10.64 -6.00
N VAL A 103 -4.06 -9.67 -5.27
CA VAL A 103 -3.77 -9.48 -3.83
C VAL A 103 -4.43 -10.54 -2.95
N ARG A 104 -5.51 -11.19 -3.41
CA ARG A 104 -6.18 -12.29 -2.71
C ARG A 104 -5.30 -13.55 -2.54
N GLN A 105 -4.19 -13.66 -3.26
CA GLN A 105 -3.32 -14.85 -3.23
C GLN A 105 -2.47 -14.94 -1.97
N PHE A 106 -2.46 -13.90 -1.14
CA PHE A 106 -1.61 -13.77 0.03
C PHE A 106 -2.44 -13.81 1.33
#